data_AF-A0A655AAA3-F1
#
_entry.id   AF-A0A655AAA3-F1
#
_cell.length_a   1.000
_cell.length_b   1.000
_cell.length_c   1.000
_cell.angle_alpha   90.00
_cell.angle_beta   90.00
_cell.angle_gamma   90.00
#
_symmetry.space_group_name_H-M   'P 1'
#
loop_
_entity.id
_entity.type
_entity.pdbx_description
1 polymer ?
#
loop_
_entity_poly.entity_id
_entity_poly.type
_entity_poly.pdbx_seq_one_letter_code
_entity_poly.pdbx_strand_id
1 'polypeptide(L)'
;MWHGQRLRALAALPELIAAKPDGPREGGYQLAVIRHGQLAAAGRAPRGVPPMPVVDAIRRGAQAILPTPAPLGGALVEEIALIARWLAEPGVRIVGVSNDAAGLASPVRSAGPWAAWAATARSAQLAGEQLSRGWQSDLPTEPHPSREQLFGRTGVDCRTGPPQPLLPGRQPFSTAG
;
A
#
# COMPACT_ATOMS: atom_id res chain seq x y z
N MET A 1 -7.96 -10.83 1.07
CA MET A 1 -7.11 -11.96 1.50
C MET A 1 -5.62 -11.66 1.67
N TRP A 2 -5.02 -10.67 0.97
CA TRP A 2 -3.60 -10.29 1.16
C TRP A 2 -3.25 -9.68 2.54
N HIS A 3 -4.17 -8.93 3.16
CA HIS A 3 -3.91 -8.26 4.44
C HIS A 3 -3.56 -9.24 5.57
N GLY A 4 -4.34 -10.31 5.79
CA GLY A 4 -4.17 -11.17 6.97
C GLY A 4 -2.84 -11.89 7.08
N GLN A 5 -2.19 -12.26 5.96
CA GLN A 5 -0.85 -12.87 5.99
C GLN A 5 0.23 -11.84 6.33
N ARG A 6 0.11 -10.63 5.79
CA ARG A 6 1.05 -9.54 6.05
C ARG A 6 0.95 -9.02 7.49
N LEU A 7 -0.25 -8.91 8.03
CA LEU A 7 -0.45 -8.54 9.44
C LEU A 7 0.15 -9.59 10.37
N ARG A 8 -0.05 -10.88 10.07
CA ARG A 8 0.58 -11.98 10.84
C ARG A 8 2.10 -11.94 10.79
N ALA A 9 2.68 -11.66 9.62
CA ALA A 9 4.14 -11.53 9.48
C ALA A 9 4.69 -10.40 10.36
N LEU A 10 3.99 -9.27 10.46
CA LEU A 10 4.38 -8.17 11.35
C LEU A 10 4.18 -8.50 12.84
N ALA A 11 3.07 -9.13 13.20
CA ALA A 11 2.78 -9.55 14.57
C ALA A 11 3.76 -10.60 15.10
N ALA A 12 4.32 -11.42 14.21
CA ALA A 12 5.30 -12.44 14.57
C ALA A 12 6.70 -11.89 14.87
N LEU A 13 7.01 -10.65 14.45
CA LEU A 13 8.33 -10.06 14.69
C LEU A 13 8.42 -9.50 16.12
N PRO A 14 9.40 -9.95 16.93
CA PRO A 14 9.65 -9.37 18.24
C PRO A 14 9.99 -7.88 18.15
N GLU A 15 10.80 -7.51 17.15
CA GLU A 15 11.15 -6.12 16.90
C GLU A 15 11.49 -5.88 15.43
N LEU A 16 10.99 -4.77 14.88
CA LEU A 16 11.28 -4.23 13.57
C LEU A 16 11.52 -2.72 13.70
N ILE A 17 12.63 -2.24 13.14
CA ILE A 17 12.95 -0.81 13.09
C ILE A 17 12.93 -0.38 11.63
N ALA A 18 12.18 0.68 11.34
CA ALA A 18 12.07 1.22 10.01
C ALA A 18 12.26 2.74 10.00
N ALA A 19 12.76 3.23 8.87
CA ALA A 19 13.03 4.64 8.65
C ALA A 19 12.38 5.11 7.36
N LYS A 20 11.75 6.28 7.40
CA LYS A 20 11.19 6.98 6.24
C LYS A 20 11.92 8.32 6.06
N PRO A 21 12.42 8.67 4.87
CA PRO A 21 12.97 9.99 4.63
C PRO A 21 11.87 11.06 4.74
N ASP A 22 12.16 12.18 5.39
CA ASP A 22 11.23 13.32 5.59
C ASP A 22 10.96 14.13 4.31
N GLY A 23 11.47 13.70 3.16
CA GLY A 23 11.34 14.39 1.89
C GLY A 23 12.47 15.39 1.62
N PRO A 24 12.48 16.00 0.43
CA PRO A 24 13.65 16.77 -0.05
C PRO A 24 13.87 18.09 0.69
N ARG A 25 12.80 18.72 1.20
CA ARG A 25 12.83 20.05 1.82
C ARG A 25 13.23 19.97 3.29
N GLU A 26 12.53 19.14 4.07
CA GLU A 26 12.87 18.95 5.49
C GLU A 26 14.16 18.15 5.66
N GLY A 27 14.35 17.07 4.89
CA GLY A 27 15.44 16.13 5.07
C GLY A 27 15.43 15.41 6.43
N GLY A 28 16.34 14.45 6.59
CA GLY A 28 16.35 13.58 7.77
C GLY A 28 15.43 12.38 7.62
N TYR A 29 15.14 11.74 8.76
CA TYR A 29 14.41 10.47 8.82
C TYR A 29 13.39 10.47 9.95
N GLN A 30 12.18 10.01 9.65
CA GLN A 30 11.23 9.51 10.63
C GLN A 30 11.58 8.07 10.95
N LEU A 31 11.56 7.71 12.22
CA LEU A 31 11.97 6.42 12.74
C LEU A 31 10.80 5.80 13.50
N ALA A 32 10.56 4.52 13.30
CA ALA A 32 9.55 3.74 14.01
C ALA A 32 10.18 2.45 14.53
N VAL A 33 9.95 2.15 15.82
CA VAL A 33 10.24 0.88 16.46
C VAL A 33 8.91 0.16 16.67
N ILE A 34 8.79 -1.02 16.08
CA ILE A 34 7.56 -1.81 16.04
C ILE A 34 7.86 -3.14 16.75
N ARG A 35 7.01 -3.54 17.69
CA ARG A 35 7.14 -4.82 18.41
C ARG A 35 5.83 -5.57 18.37
N HIS A 36 5.85 -6.83 17.95
CA HIS A 36 4.66 -7.66 17.79
C HIS A 36 3.50 -6.98 17.03
N GLY A 37 3.85 -6.22 15.98
CA GLY A 37 2.90 -5.50 15.14
C GLY A 37 2.35 -4.19 15.73
N GLN A 38 2.83 -3.77 16.91
CA GLN A 38 2.41 -2.53 17.58
C GLN A 38 3.51 -1.48 17.55
N LEU A 39 3.16 -0.20 17.56
CA LEU A 39 4.14 0.89 17.61
C LEU A 39 4.69 1.03 19.04
N ALA A 40 5.94 0.61 19.25
CA ALA A 40 6.59 0.65 20.56
C ALA A 40 7.28 1.99 20.85
N ALA A 41 7.76 2.67 19.81
CA ALA A 41 8.25 4.04 19.87
C ALA A 41 8.37 4.65 18.47
N ALA A 42 8.42 5.98 18.41
CA ALA A 42 8.72 6.73 17.21
C ALA A 42 9.65 7.91 17.53
N GLY A 43 10.36 8.40 16.53
CA GLY A 43 11.16 9.60 16.66
C GLY A 43 11.68 10.10 15.33
N ARG A 44 12.53 11.12 15.36
CA ARG A 44 13.05 11.78 14.16
C ARG A 44 14.55 12.00 14.29
N ALA A 45 15.29 11.66 13.24
CA ALA A 45 16.67 12.09 13.05
C ALA A 45 16.68 13.28 12.08
N PRO A 46 16.90 14.53 12.57
CA PRO A 46 16.95 15.71 11.71
C PRO A 46 18.07 15.63 10.67
N ARG A 47 17.97 16.46 9.63
CA ARG A 47 19.04 16.60 8.64
C ARG A 47 20.37 16.96 9.33
N GLY A 48 21.44 16.28 8.93
CA GLY A 48 22.79 16.47 9.50
C GLY A 48 23.05 15.69 10.80
N VAL A 49 22.03 15.06 11.39
CA VAL A 49 22.19 14.16 12.54
C VAL A 49 22.41 12.73 12.03
N PRO A 50 23.46 12.02 12.47
CA PRO A 50 23.63 10.61 12.12
C PRO A 50 22.44 9.80 12.68
N PRO A 51 21.74 9.00 11.86
CA PRO A 51 20.48 8.38 12.28
C PRO A 51 20.68 7.23 13.28
N MET A 52 21.81 6.51 13.23
CA MET A 52 22.01 5.31 14.04
C MET A 52 21.99 5.56 15.56
N PRO A 53 22.69 6.59 16.11
CA PRO A 53 22.56 6.93 17.53
C PRO A 53 21.13 7.28 17.97
N VAL A 54 20.34 7.91 17.09
CA VAL A 54 18.93 8.24 17.35
C VAL A 54 18.09 6.96 17.38
N VAL A 55 18.31 6.06 16.43
CA VAL A 55 17.69 4.73 16.42
C VAL A 55 17.96 3.99 17.74
N ASP A 56 19.21 3.96 18.19
CA ASP A 56 19.59 3.28 19.43
C ASP A 56 18.91 3.91 20.66
N ALA A 57 18.81 5.24 20.71
CA ALA A 57 18.13 5.94 21.79
C ALA A 57 16.62 5.62 21.81
N ILE A 58 15.94 5.68 20.67
CA ILE A 58 14.51 5.36 20.54
C ILE A 58 14.27 3.90 20.91
N ARG A 59 15.10 2.98 20.42
CA ARG A 59 15.01 1.54 20.69
C ARG A 59 15.13 1.23 22.19
N ARG A 60 16.07 1.89 22.89
CA ARG A 60 16.24 1.74 24.35
C ARG A 60 15.03 2.23 25.15
N GLY A 61 14.37 3.29 24.69
CA GLY A 61 13.17 3.85 25.32
C GLY A 61 11.85 3.21 24.88
N ALA A 62 11.88 2.28 23.92
CA ALA A 62 10.68 1.71 23.34
C ALA A 62 9.94 0.80 24.33
N GLN A 63 8.61 0.89 24.32
CA GLN A 63 7.73 0.10 25.19
C GLN A 63 8.02 -1.39 25.06
N ALA A 64 8.11 -2.09 26.19
CA ALA A 64 8.13 -3.56 26.22
C ALA A 64 6.73 -4.09 25.90
N ILE A 65 6.62 -4.89 24.84
CA ILE A 65 5.36 -5.48 24.38
C ILE A 65 5.54 -6.99 24.40
N LEU A 66 4.68 -7.69 25.14
CA LEU A 66 4.67 -9.14 25.22
C LEU A 66 3.43 -9.66 24.49
N PRO A 67 3.57 -10.59 23.54
CA PRO A 67 2.44 -11.14 22.83
C PRO A 67 1.60 -11.99 23.77
N THR A 68 0.29 -11.94 23.59
CA THR A 68 -0.69 -12.75 24.33
C THR A 68 -1.20 -13.90 23.47
N PRO A 69 -1.78 -14.96 24.05
CA PRO A 69 -2.41 -16.07 23.31
C PRO A 69 -3.77 -15.62 22.73
N ALA A 70 -3.74 -14.60 21.87
CA ALA A 70 -4.86 -14.01 21.17
C ALA A 70 -4.51 -13.83 19.68
N PRO A 71 -5.49 -13.61 18.79
CA PRO A 71 -5.21 -13.28 17.40
C PRO A 71 -4.19 -12.15 17.29
N LEU A 72 -3.21 -12.31 16.38
CA LEU A 72 -2.13 -11.33 16.15
C LEU A 72 -1.31 -10.98 17.42
N GLY A 73 -1.23 -11.89 18.40
CA GLY A 73 -0.47 -11.63 19.63
C GLY A 73 -1.14 -10.62 20.57
N GLY A 74 -2.41 -10.29 20.36
CA GLY A 74 -3.14 -9.27 21.13
C GLY A 74 -3.04 -7.85 20.54
N ALA A 75 -2.30 -7.67 19.45
CA ALA A 75 -2.22 -6.39 18.75
C ALA A 75 -3.53 -6.08 17.99
N LEU A 76 -3.90 -4.79 17.96
CA LEU A 76 -5.10 -4.32 17.29
C LEU A 76 -4.93 -4.43 15.76
N VAL A 77 -5.92 -4.99 15.07
CA VAL A 77 -5.89 -5.20 13.61
C VAL A 77 -5.67 -3.88 12.88
N GLU A 78 -6.37 -2.83 13.31
CA GLU A 78 -6.33 -1.48 12.76
C GLU A 78 -4.93 -0.88 12.89
N GLU A 79 -4.29 -1.03 14.06
CA GLU A 79 -2.95 -0.52 14.31
C GLU A 79 -1.93 -1.20 13.39
N ILE A 80 -1.93 -2.54 13.34
CA ILE A 80 -1.00 -3.28 12.46
C ILE A 80 -1.25 -2.90 11.00
N ALA A 81 -2.51 -2.67 10.60
CA ALA A 81 -2.84 -2.24 9.25
C ALA A 81 -2.31 -0.83 8.94
N LEU A 82 -2.37 0.12 9.88
CA LEU A 82 -1.75 1.44 9.76
C LEU A 82 -0.24 1.32 9.58
N ILE A 83 0.42 0.51 10.42
CA ILE A 83 1.87 0.28 10.35
C ILE A 83 2.24 -0.40 9.03
N ALA A 84 1.52 -1.44 8.61
CA ALA A 84 1.74 -2.12 7.35
C ALA A 84 1.58 -1.17 6.15
N ARG A 85 0.62 -0.24 6.21
CA ARG A 85 0.44 0.77 5.17
C ARG A 85 1.62 1.73 5.15
N TRP A 86 2.03 2.26 6.30
CA TRP A 86 3.19 3.14 6.39
C TRP A 86 4.48 2.45 5.90
N LEU A 87 4.73 1.20 6.29
CA LEU A 87 5.87 0.40 5.81
C LEU A 87 5.86 0.15 4.29
N ALA A 88 4.69 0.25 3.64
CA ALA A 88 4.58 0.13 2.18
C ALA A 88 4.78 1.47 1.45
N GLU A 89 4.90 2.59 2.17
CA GLU A 89 5.09 3.88 1.54
C GLU A 89 6.45 3.95 0.81
N PRO A 90 6.52 4.65 -0.33
CA PRO A 90 7.78 4.84 -1.05
C PRO A 90 8.84 5.48 -0.14
N GLY A 91 10.05 4.92 -0.19
CA GLY A 91 11.20 5.44 0.56
C GLY A 91 11.35 4.87 1.97
N VAL A 92 10.35 4.16 2.53
CA VAL A 92 10.53 3.46 3.81
C VAL A 92 11.55 2.33 3.65
N ARG A 93 12.45 2.20 4.62
CA ARG A 93 13.52 1.20 4.67
C ARG A 93 13.54 0.52 6.03
N ILE A 94 13.83 -0.78 6.03
CA ILE A 94 14.09 -1.52 7.26
C ILE A 94 15.53 -1.21 7.70
N VAL A 95 15.67 -0.73 8.92
CA VAL A 95 16.98 -0.41 9.54
C VAL A 95 17.49 -1.60 10.34
N GLY A 96 16.60 -2.32 11.02
CA GLY A 96 16.96 -3.47 11.84
C GLY A 96 15.76 -4.37 12.11
N VAL A 97 16.05 -5.62 12.38
CA VAL A 97 15.10 -6.63 12.86
C VAL A 97 15.76 -7.34 14.03
N SER A 98 14.99 -7.83 14.99
CA SER A 98 15.52 -8.70 16.05
C SER A 98 16.24 -9.92 15.45
N ASN A 99 17.43 -10.23 15.98
CA ASN A 99 18.33 -11.26 15.42
C ASN A 99 17.79 -12.69 15.51
N ASP A 100 16.83 -12.93 16.39
CA ASP A 100 16.17 -14.22 16.61
C ASP A 100 14.98 -14.46 15.65
N ALA A 101 14.60 -13.46 14.86
CA ALA A 101 13.48 -13.57 13.93
C ALA A 101 13.96 -13.68 12.48
N ALA A 102 13.30 -14.56 11.72
CA ALA A 102 13.31 -14.44 10.27
C ALA A 102 12.72 -13.06 9.93
N GLY A 103 13.48 -12.23 9.21
CA GLY A 103 13.07 -10.86 8.86
C GLY A 103 11.69 -10.76 8.20
N LEU A 104 11.19 -9.54 8.02
CA LEU A 104 9.87 -9.32 7.42
C LEU A 104 9.82 -9.91 5.99
N ALA A 105 9.14 -11.05 5.86
CA ALA A 105 9.03 -11.79 4.61
C ALA A 105 7.61 -12.34 4.43
N SER A 106 7.29 -12.74 3.20
CA SER A 106 6.05 -13.45 2.89
C SER A 106 6.37 -14.74 2.13
N PRO A 107 5.65 -15.85 2.36
CA PRO A 107 5.84 -17.07 1.59
C PRO A 107 5.67 -16.83 0.09
N VAL A 108 6.45 -17.55 -0.73
CA VAL A 108 6.39 -17.47 -2.20
C VAL A 108 4.99 -17.74 -2.74
N ARG A 109 4.25 -18.65 -2.09
CA ARG A 109 2.87 -19.01 -2.44
C ARG A 109 1.81 -18.24 -1.64
N SER A 110 2.16 -17.05 -1.14
CA SER A 110 1.21 -16.15 -0.49
C SER A 110 0.19 -15.59 -1.49
N ALA A 111 -0.87 -14.96 -0.98
CA ALA A 111 -1.90 -14.34 -1.82
C ALA A 111 -1.46 -13.04 -2.51
N GLY A 112 -0.18 -12.64 -2.40
CA GLY A 112 0.37 -11.40 -2.96
C GLY A 112 0.10 -11.21 -4.47
N PRO A 113 0.38 -12.20 -5.34
CA PRO A 113 0.13 -12.09 -6.78
C PRO A 113 -1.34 -11.81 -7.15
N TRP A 114 -2.28 -12.19 -6.28
CA TRP A 114 -3.72 -12.01 -6.50
C TRP A 114 -4.24 -10.65 -6.02
N ALA A 115 -3.35 -9.74 -5.55
CA ALA A 115 -3.76 -8.48 -4.95
C ALA A 115 -4.55 -7.58 -5.92
N ALA A 116 -4.12 -7.48 -7.19
CA ALA A 116 -4.80 -6.68 -8.21
C ALA A 116 -6.21 -7.22 -8.50
N TRP A 117 -6.33 -8.53 -8.77
CA TRP A 117 -7.62 -9.19 -8.96
C TRP A 117 -8.54 -9.00 -7.75
N ALA A 118 -8.02 -9.18 -6.53
CA ALA A 118 -8.80 -9.02 -5.31
C ALA A 118 -9.23 -7.57 -5.06
N ALA A 119 -8.46 -6.57 -5.52
CA ALA A 119 -8.86 -5.17 -5.48
C ALA A 119 -10.03 -4.91 -6.45
N THR A 120 -9.92 -5.40 -7.69
CA THR A 120 -11.00 -5.32 -8.69
C THR A 120 -12.29 -5.97 -8.18
N ALA A 121 -12.21 -7.17 -7.60
CA ALA A 121 -13.37 -7.87 -7.04
C ALA A 121 -14.04 -7.08 -5.91
N ARG A 122 -13.26 -6.47 -5.00
CA ARG A 122 -13.81 -5.61 -3.92
C ARG A 122 -14.47 -4.35 -4.48
N SER A 123 -13.85 -3.70 -5.47
CA SER A 123 -14.45 -2.53 -6.11
C SER A 123 -15.77 -2.86 -6.80
N ALA A 124 -15.85 -4.01 -7.48
CA ALA A 124 -17.08 -4.48 -8.11
C ALA A 124 -18.18 -4.78 -7.08
N GLN A 125 -17.84 -5.41 -5.95
CA GLN A 125 -18.78 -5.65 -4.86
C GLN A 125 -19.33 -4.34 -4.29
N LEU A 126 -18.46 -3.37 -3.97
CA LEU A 126 -18.87 -2.07 -3.43
C LEU A 126 -19.75 -1.30 -4.42
N ALA A 127 -19.45 -1.34 -5.72
CA ALA A 127 -20.30 -0.75 -6.76
C ALA A 127 -21.68 -1.43 -6.81
N GLY A 128 -21.73 -2.77 -6.68
CA GLY A 128 -22.98 -3.51 -6.59
C GLY A 128 -23.82 -3.16 -5.35
N GLU A 129 -23.17 -2.97 -4.20
CA GLU A 129 -23.82 -2.52 -2.96
C GLU A 129 -24.34 -1.08 -3.06
N GLN A 130 -23.60 -0.19 -3.74
CA GLN A 130 -24.07 1.18 -4.00
C GLN A 130 -25.28 1.19 -4.93
N LEU A 131 -25.27 0.36 -5.98
CA LEU A 131 -26.41 0.21 -6.88
C LEU A 131 -27.64 -0.34 -6.14
N SER A 132 -27.47 -1.38 -5.30
CA SER A 132 -28.60 -1.95 -4.55
C SER A 132 -29.17 -1.00 -3.51
N ARG A 133 -28.33 -0.20 -2.84
CA ARG A 133 -28.79 0.88 -1.94
C ARG A 133 -29.44 2.05 -2.68
N GLY A 134 -28.92 2.42 -3.85
CA GLY A 134 -29.53 3.45 -4.70
C GLY A 134 -30.88 3.02 -5.28
N TRP A 135 -31.06 1.74 -5.58
CA TRP A 135 -32.34 1.15 -5.96
C TRP A 135 -33.35 1.08 -4.79
N GLN A 136 -32.89 1.12 -3.55
CA GLN A 136 -33.74 1.14 -2.34
C GLN A 136 -34.03 2.56 -1.83
N SER A 137 -33.36 3.59 -2.34
CA SER A 137 -33.75 4.97 -2.08
C SER A 137 -34.82 5.39 -3.09
N ASP A 138 -36.03 5.67 -2.61
CA ASP A 138 -37.12 6.33 -3.35
C ASP A 138 -36.77 7.80 -3.70
N LEU A 139 -35.63 8.00 -4.38
CA LEU A 139 -35.44 9.22 -5.16
C LEU A 139 -36.20 9.00 -6.47
N PRO A 140 -37.04 9.94 -6.92
CA PRO A 140 -37.78 9.77 -8.16
C PRO A 140 -36.78 9.41 -9.25
N THR A 141 -36.96 8.23 -9.85
CA THR A 141 -36.31 7.85 -11.10
C THR A 141 -36.37 9.07 -12.01
N GLU A 142 -35.22 9.69 -12.29
CA GLU A 142 -35.13 10.66 -13.38
C GLU A 142 -35.75 9.97 -14.59
N PRO A 143 -36.82 10.53 -15.18
CA PRO A 143 -37.49 9.89 -16.30
C PRO A 143 -36.45 9.67 -17.40
N HIS A 144 -36.19 8.40 -17.68
CA HIS A 144 -35.29 7.99 -18.74
C HIS A 144 -35.79 8.64 -20.04
N PRO A 145 -34.95 9.40 -20.77
CA PRO A 145 -35.37 9.96 -22.05
C PRO A 145 -35.90 8.83 -22.93
N SER A 146 -37.05 9.03 -23.54
CA SER A 146 -37.68 8.03 -24.38
C SER A 146 -36.70 7.64 -25.51
N ARG A 147 -36.74 6.36 -25.84
CA ARG A 147 -35.84 5.65 -26.78
C ARG A 147 -35.63 6.34 -28.13
N GLU A 148 -36.47 7.30 -28.50
CA GLU A 148 -36.39 8.10 -29.72
C GLU A 148 -35.28 9.16 -29.69
N GLN A 149 -34.85 9.64 -28.52
CA GLN A 149 -33.80 10.67 -28.42
C GLN A 149 -32.37 10.13 -28.66
N LEU A 150 -32.19 8.79 -28.66
CA LEU A 150 -30.91 8.12 -28.90
C LEU A 150 -30.46 8.09 -30.37
N PHE A 151 -31.33 8.46 -31.32
CA PHE A 151 -31.00 8.44 -32.76
C PHE A 151 -30.82 9.82 -33.39
N GLY A 152 -30.77 10.89 -32.57
CA GLY A 152 -30.25 12.18 -33.00
C GLY A 152 -28.73 12.07 -33.17
N ARG A 153 -28.27 11.94 -34.41
CA ARG A 153 -26.84 11.90 -34.78
C ARG A 153 -26.05 12.99 -34.06
N THR A 154 -25.22 12.62 -33.10
CA THR A 154 -24.09 13.47 -32.68
C THR A 154 -23.09 13.49 -33.83
N GLY A 155 -23.10 14.58 -34.61
CA GLY A 155 -21.99 14.93 -35.48
C GLY A 155 -20.75 15.10 -34.61
N VAL A 156 -19.82 14.16 -34.70
CA VAL A 156 -18.50 14.30 -34.12
C VAL A 156 -17.71 15.15 -35.10
N ASP A 157 -17.54 16.45 -34.79
CA ASP A 157 -16.54 17.28 -35.47
C ASP A 157 -15.16 16.76 -35.09
N CYS A 158 -14.58 15.94 -35.98
CA CYS A 158 -13.19 15.54 -35.92
C CYS A 158 -12.31 16.77 -36.17
N ARG A 159 -11.90 17.45 -35.10
CA ARG A 159 -10.79 18.40 -35.16
C ARG A 159 -9.51 17.65 -35.54
N THR A 160 -8.90 18.11 -36.63
CA THR A 160 -7.62 17.67 -37.20
C THR A 160 -6.49 17.80 -36.17
N GLY A 161 -5.92 16.66 -35.76
CA GLY A 161 -4.65 16.57 -35.03
C GLY A 161 -3.51 16.14 -35.97
N PRO A 162 -2.26 16.58 -35.75
CA PRO A 162 -1.15 16.37 -36.68
C PRO A 162 -0.70 14.90 -36.72
N PRO A 163 -0.17 14.43 -37.87
CA PRO A 163 0.25 13.04 -38.04
C PRO A 163 1.48 12.72 -37.16
N GLN A 164 1.36 11.67 -36.35
CA GLN A 164 2.51 11.06 -35.66
C GLN A 164 3.48 10.45 -36.69
N PRO A 165 4.81 10.55 -36.47
CA PRO A 165 5.79 9.90 -37.33
C PRO A 165 5.69 8.38 -37.22
N LEU A 166 5.49 7.73 -38.37
CA LEU A 166 5.63 6.29 -38.54
C LEU A 166 7.10 5.92 -38.34
N LEU A 167 7.42 5.26 -37.22
CA LEU A 167 8.71 4.58 -37.05
C LEU A 167 8.67 3.28 -37.88
N PRO A 168 9.57 3.09 -38.87
CA PRO A 168 9.66 1.82 -39.58
C PRO A 168 10.32 0.77 -38.68
N GLY A 169 9.64 -0.36 -38.50
CA GLY A 169 10.20 -1.55 -37.88
C GLY A 169 10.89 -2.47 -38.90
N ARG A 170 11.97 -3.13 -38.45
CA ARG A 170 12.57 -4.45 -38.83
C ARG A 170 14.10 -4.37 -38.79
N GLN A 171 14.90 -5.32 -38.27
CA GLN A 171 14.69 -6.66 -37.68
C GLN A 171 16.04 -7.09 -36.99
N PRO A 172 16.37 -8.39 -36.71
CA PRO A 172 16.98 -8.85 -35.44
C PRO A 172 18.53 -9.05 -35.44
N PHE A 173 19.04 -9.39 -34.26
CA PHE A 173 20.37 -9.88 -33.84
C PHE A 173 21.44 -10.21 -34.91
N SER A 174 22.68 -9.73 -34.66
CA SER A 174 23.92 -10.41 -35.06
C SER A 174 24.98 -10.29 -33.97
N THR A 175 25.51 -11.43 -33.53
CA THR A 175 26.71 -11.59 -32.70
C THR A 175 27.88 -11.96 -33.60
N ALA A 176 28.95 -11.18 -33.60
CA ALA A 176 30.32 -11.60 -33.89
C ALA A 176 31.29 -10.49 -33.43
N GLY A 177 32.32 -10.87 -32.67
CA GLY A 177 33.35 -10.00 -32.11
C GLY A 177 33.96 -10.65 -30.89
#